data_AF-A0A9D8H5Y0-F1
#
_entry.id   AF-A0A9D8H5Y0-F1
#
_cell.length_a   1.000
_cell.length_b   1.000
_cell.length_c   1.000
_cell.angle_alpha   90.00
_cell.angle_beta   90.00
_cell.angle_gamma   90.00
#
_symmetry.space_group_name_H-M   'P 1'
#
loop_
_entity.id
_entity.type
_entity.pdbx_description
1 polymer ?
#
loop_
_entity_poly.entity_id
_entity_poly.type
_entity_poly.pdbx_seq_one_letter_code
_entity_poly.pdbx_strand_id
1 'polypeptide(L)'
;MSEAERPDRLQRPVTADDIRALAGPATPHFSLQVRNRIRKLIEPLADDDPARAEGERQIAKLEQLSKHSGDPRGLGPGDEAMQHDEGRIAGEP
;
A
#
# COMPACT_ATOMS: atom_id res chain seq x y z
N MET A 1 33.14 23.02 3.16
CA MET A 1 32.03 22.45 3.95
C MET A 1 30.76 23.08 3.40
N SER A 2 29.95 22.31 2.68
CA SER A 2 28.80 22.84 1.92
C SER A 2 27.61 23.14 2.82
N GLU A 3 26.93 24.27 2.60
CA GLU A 3 25.70 24.73 3.27
C GLU A 3 24.44 23.88 2.99
N ALA A 4 24.59 22.62 2.56
CA ALA A 4 23.49 21.81 2.02
C ALA A 4 22.74 20.94 3.03
N GLU A 5 23.19 20.88 4.28
CA GLU A 5 22.58 20.05 5.32
C GLU A 5 21.96 20.95 6.39
N ARG A 6 20.78 21.53 6.09
CA ARG A 6 19.93 22.12 7.13
C ARG A 6 19.05 21.02 7.73
N PRO A 7 19.42 20.43 8.89
CA PRO A 7 18.61 19.41 9.56
C PRO A 7 17.23 19.95 9.98
N ASP A 8 17.07 21.28 10.02
CA ASP A 8 15.85 21.96 10.44
C ASP A 8 14.64 21.76 9.49
N ARG A 9 14.88 21.37 8.23
CA ARG A 9 13.76 21.07 7.29
C ARG A 9 12.98 19.81 7.65
N LEU A 10 13.47 18.99 8.58
CA LEU A 10 12.84 17.74 9.04
C LEU A 10 11.95 17.91 10.27
N GLN A 11 11.82 19.12 10.86
CA GLN A 11 11.09 19.33 12.12
C GLN A 11 9.58 19.55 11.98
N ARG A 12 9.00 19.41 10.77
CA ARG A 12 7.54 19.51 10.65
C ARG A 12 6.88 18.19 11.08
N PRO A 13 5.80 18.24 11.90
CA PRO A 13 5.05 17.04 12.26
C PRO A 13 4.52 16.37 11.00
N VAL A 14 4.62 15.04 10.97
CA VAL A 14 4.07 14.21 9.88
C VAL A 14 2.56 14.34 9.89
N THR A 15 1.97 14.64 8.75
CA THR A 15 0.51 14.74 8.62
C THR A 15 -0.09 13.52 7.93
N ALA A 16 -1.40 13.31 8.08
CA ALA A 16 -2.11 12.29 7.34
C ALA A 16 -1.98 12.47 5.81
N ASP A 17 -1.81 13.72 5.34
CA ASP A 17 -1.58 13.99 3.92
C ASP A 17 -0.20 13.52 3.46
N ASP A 18 0.83 13.72 4.29
CA ASP A 18 2.18 13.22 3.99
C ASP A 18 2.20 11.69 3.89
N ILE A 19 1.43 11.00 4.74
CA ILE A 19 1.25 9.55 4.67
C ILE A 19 0.57 9.14 3.35
N ARG A 20 -0.51 9.83 2.96
CA ARG A 20 -1.20 9.56 1.69
C ARG A 20 -0.31 9.84 0.49
N ALA A 21 0.44 10.93 0.51
CA ALA A 21 1.39 11.28 -0.55
C ALA A 21 2.53 10.26 -0.65
N LEU A 22 2.93 9.65 0.46
CA LEU A 22 3.94 8.59 0.48
C LEU A 22 3.39 7.25 -0.04
N ALA A 23 2.14 6.90 0.28
CA ALA A 23 1.51 5.65 -0.12
C ALA A 23 0.93 5.67 -1.54
N GLY A 24 0.39 6.81 -1.99
CA GLY A 24 -0.28 6.98 -3.28
C GLY A 24 0.53 6.52 -4.51
N PRO A 25 1.82 6.85 -4.64
CA PRO A 25 2.65 6.43 -5.76
C PRO A 25 3.28 5.04 -5.58
N ALA A 26 2.94 4.30 -4.51
CA ALA A 26 3.57 3.00 -4.25
C ALA A 26 3.17 1.97 -5.32
N THR A 27 4.15 1.31 -5.90
CA THR A 27 3.92 0.13 -6.76
C THR A 27 3.90 -1.14 -5.92
N PRO A 28 3.31 -2.24 -6.41
CA PRO A 28 3.29 -3.53 -5.71
C PRO A 28 4.68 -3.97 -5.19
N HIS A 29 5.71 -3.84 -6.02
CA HIS A 29 7.07 -4.24 -5.68
C HIS A 29 7.68 -3.45 -4.51
N PHE A 30 7.39 -2.14 -4.43
CA PHE A 30 7.90 -1.28 -3.38
C PHE A 30 6.96 -1.18 -2.17
N SER A 31 5.80 -1.82 -2.21
CA SER A 31 4.76 -1.65 -1.19
C SER A 31 5.24 -2.01 0.21
N LEU A 32 6.05 -3.07 0.36
CA LEU A 32 6.62 -3.47 1.66
C LEU A 32 7.67 -2.47 2.17
N GLN A 33 8.44 -1.84 1.29
CA GLN A 33 9.41 -0.82 1.66
C GLN A 33 8.69 0.45 2.15
N VAL A 34 7.67 0.88 1.40
CA VAL A 34 6.82 2.02 1.76
C VAL A 34 6.11 1.76 3.09
N ARG A 35 5.57 0.55 3.29
CA ARG A 35 4.95 0.12 4.56
C ARG A 35 5.90 0.29 5.74
N ASN A 36 7.14 -0.22 5.62
CA ASN A 36 8.12 -0.14 6.70
C ASN A 36 8.52 1.32 7.00
N ARG A 37 8.55 2.18 5.98
CA ARG A 37 8.78 3.62 6.16
C ARG A 37 7.63 4.27 6.92
N ILE A 38 6.38 4.01 6.53
CA ILE A 38 5.19 4.54 7.22
C ILE A 38 5.17 4.10 8.69
N ARG A 39 5.46 2.82 8.98
CA ARG A 39 5.54 2.32 10.37
C ARG A 39 6.47 3.15 11.24
N LYS A 40 7.68 3.47 10.74
CA LYS A 40 8.66 4.30 11.47
C LYS A 40 8.20 5.73 11.67
N LEU A 41 7.42 6.28 10.73
CA LEU A 41 6.89 7.65 10.83
C LEU A 41 5.79 7.77 11.87
N ILE A 42 4.98 6.72 12.06
CA ILE A 42 3.84 6.76 12.98
C ILE A 42 4.15 6.20 14.38
N GLU A 43 5.21 5.41 14.54
CA GLU A 43 5.64 4.84 15.82
C GLU A 43 5.78 5.86 16.98
N PRO A 44 6.34 7.07 16.76
CA PRO A 44 6.44 8.07 17.83
C PRO A 44 5.15 8.89 18.05
N LEU A 45 4.09 8.67 17.28
CA LEU A 45 2.86 9.46 17.34
C LEU A 45 1.88 8.92 18.41
N ALA A 46 1.14 9.84 19.03
CA ALA A 46 0.07 9.49 19.95
C ALA A 46 -1.04 8.69 19.27
N ASP A 47 -1.76 7.85 20.01
CA ASP A 47 -2.84 7.00 19.48
C ASP A 47 -4.00 7.80 18.86
N ASP A 48 -4.25 9.03 19.33
CA ASP A 48 -5.30 9.92 18.79
C ASP A 48 -4.82 10.75 17.58
N ASP A 49 -3.56 10.60 17.15
CA ASP A 49 -3.02 11.39 16.05
C ASP A 49 -3.61 10.95 14.70
N PRO A 50 -4.17 11.88 13.90
CA PRO A 50 -4.78 11.53 12.61
C PRO A 50 -3.79 10.93 11.61
N ALA A 51 -2.50 11.28 11.68
CA ALA A 51 -1.47 10.70 10.83
C ALA A 51 -1.16 9.25 11.22
N ARG A 52 -1.27 8.90 12.52
CA ARG A 52 -1.15 7.50 12.98
C ARG A 52 -2.29 6.65 12.44
N ALA A 53 -3.53 7.11 12.64
CA ALA A 53 -4.71 6.40 12.15
C ALA A 53 -4.72 6.23 10.62
N GLU A 54 -4.22 7.22 9.86
CA GLU A 54 -4.07 7.10 8.41
C GLU A 54 -2.92 6.14 8.05
N GLY A 55 -1.80 6.20 8.77
CA GLY A 55 -0.66 5.31 8.57
C GLY A 55 -1.02 3.85 8.73
N GLU A 56 -1.78 3.49 9.76
CA GLU A 56 -2.25 2.13 9.98
C GLU A 56 -3.14 1.63 8.83
N ARG A 57 -4.05 2.47 8.33
CA ARG A 57 -4.89 2.14 7.15
C ARG A 57 -4.05 1.92 5.90
N GLN A 58 -3.05 2.77 5.66
CA GLN A 58 -2.19 2.66 4.48
C GLN A 58 -1.24 1.47 4.57
N ILE A 59 -0.74 1.12 5.77
CA ILE A 59 0.03 -0.11 6.01
C ILE A 59 -0.76 -1.34 5.55
N ALA A 60 -2.01 -1.47 6.00
CA ALA A 60 -2.86 -2.59 5.60
C ALA A 60 -3.08 -2.65 4.08
N LYS A 61 -3.30 -1.50 3.42
CA LYS A 61 -3.43 -1.43 1.95
C LYS A 61 -2.15 -1.86 1.23
N LEU A 62 -0.99 -1.39 1.68
CA LEU A 62 0.30 -1.72 1.09
C LEU A 62 0.64 -3.22 1.27
N GLU A 63 0.23 -3.82 2.39
CA GLU A 63 0.37 -5.26 2.59
C GLU A 63 -0.46 -6.05 1.57
N GLN A 64 -1.70 -5.63 1.30
CA GLN A 64 -2.52 -6.25 0.26
C GLN A 64 -1.94 -6.01 -1.14
N LEU A 65 -1.50 -4.79 -1.43
CA LEU A 65 -0.92 -4.42 -2.73
C LEU A 65 0.33 -5.25 -3.06
N SER A 66 1.15 -5.57 -2.04
CA SER A 66 2.34 -6.40 -2.22
C SER A 66 2.04 -7.82 -2.71
N LYS A 67 0.86 -8.36 -2.37
CA LYS A 67 0.42 -9.70 -2.80
C LYS A 67 0.12 -9.77 -4.30
N HIS A 68 -0.14 -8.63 -4.93
CA HIS A 68 -0.46 -8.56 -6.36
C HIS A 68 0.77 -8.25 -7.22
N SER A 69 1.97 -8.23 -6.63
CA SER A 69 3.20 -7.90 -7.34
C SER A 69 3.68 -8.98 -8.33
N GLY A 70 2.90 -10.04 -8.55
CA GLY A 70 3.21 -11.15 -9.46
C GLY A 70 4.37 -11.98 -8.94
N ASP A 71 4.12 -13.25 -8.66
CA ASP A 71 5.17 -14.20 -8.32
C ASP A 71 5.68 -14.86 -9.62
N PRO A 72 6.94 -14.68 -10.08
CA PRO A 72 7.49 -15.44 -11.21
C PRO A 72 7.85 -16.90 -10.86
N ARG A 73 7.57 -17.38 -9.65
CA ARG A 73 7.91 -18.70 -9.10
C ARG A 73 6.84 -19.24 -8.13
N GLY A 74 5.62 -19.41 -8.63
CA GLY A 74 4.65 -20.34 -8.04
C GLY A 74 3.46 -19.71 -7.34
N LEU A 75 2.41 -19.44 -8.12
CA LEU A 75 1.06 -19.73 -7.67
C LEU A 75 0.39 -20.59 -8.76
N GLY A 76 -0.02 -21.80 -8.38
CA GLY A 76 -0.80 -22.69 -9.24
C GLY A 76 -2.17 -22.08 -9.58
N PRO A 77 -2.93 -22.73 -10.48
CA PRO A 77 -4.20 -22.23 -10.98
C PRO A 77 -5.21 -22.15 -9.82
N GLY A 78 -5.55 -20.93 -9.43
CA GLY A 78 -6.54 -20.66 -8.39
C GLY A 78 -7.30 -19.35 -8.60
N ASP A 79 -7.12 -18.70 -9.76
CA ASP A 79 -7.92 -17.56 -10.19
C ASP A 79 -9.03 -18.04 -11.16
N GLU A 80 -9.71 -19.11 -10.76
CA GLU A 80 -10.99 -19.52 -11.34
C GLU A 80 -12.11 -19.04 -10.42
N ALA A 81 -12.46 -17.76 -10.53
CA ALA A 81 -13.81 -17.34 -10.22
C ALA A 81 -14.16 -16.09 -11.03
N MET A 82 -15.09 -16.31 -11.96
CA MET A 82 -16.08 -15.33 -12.44
C MET A 82 -15.75 -14.64 -13.77
N GLN A 83 -16.07 -15.32 -14.87
CA GLN A 83 -17.06 -14.87 -15.86
C GLN A 83 -17.22 -15.93 -16.97
N HIS A 84 -17.93 -17.01 -16.66
CA HIS A 84 -18.65 -17.78 -17.68
C HIS A 84 -20.08 -17.26 -17.72
N ASP A 85 -20.29 -16.19 -18.47
CA ASP A 85 -21.61 -15.73 -18.91
C ASP A 85 -21.87 -16.35 -20.29
N GLU A 86 -22.41 -17.57 -20.37
CA GLU A 86 -23.09 -18.07 -21.58
C GLU A 86 -24.16 -19.11 -21.20
N GLY A 87 -25.16 -18.66 -20.45
CA GLY A 87 -26.41 -19.38 -20.32
C GLY A 87 -27.38 -19.01 -21.44
N ARG A 88 -27.22 -19.56 -22.66
CA ARG A 88 -28.31 -19.69 -23.65
C ARG A 88 -27.89 -20.53 -24.86
N ILE A 89 -28.35 -21.77 -24.95
CA ILE A 89 -29.40 -22.18 -25.89
C ILE A 89 -29.81 -23.61 -25.59
N ALA A 90 -31.09 -23.74 -25.27
CA ALA A 90 -31.80 -24.99 -25.11
C ALA A 90 -31.66 -25.85 -26.38
N GLY A 91 -31.47 -27.15 -26.16
CA GLY A 91 -31.79 -28.13 -27.19
C GLY A 91 -33.29 -28.16 -27.45
N GLU A 92 -33.64 -28.71 -28.60
CA GLU A 92 -34.86 -29.45 -28.95
C GLU A 92 -34.89 -29.62 -30.49
N PRO A 93 -35.56 -30.64 -31.02
CA PRO A 93 -35.25 -32.06 -30.99
C PRO A 93 -34.78 -32.63 -32.35
#